data_AF-A0A7U6KPX8-F1
#
_entry.id   AF-A0A7U6KPX8-F1
#
_cell.length_a   1.000
_cell.length_b   1.000
_cell.length_c   1.000
_cell.angle_alpha   90.00
_cell.angle_beta   90.00
_cell.angle_gamma   90.00
#
_symmetry.space_group_name_H-M   'P 1'
#
loop_
_entity.id
_entity.type
_entity.pdbx_description
1 polymer ?
#
loop_
_entity_poly.entity_id
_entity_poly.type
_entity_poly.pdbx_seq_one_letter_code
_entity_poly.pdbx_strand_id
1 'polypeptide(L)'
;MNDKSVSQSTSQLATLIQMGKEQGYLTYAEVNDQLPDSITESDQIEDIVQMLTDVGIKIFESAPDADDILMNDDSSDDDMAADEAAAVLASVETEPGRTTDPVRMYMREMGTVDLLTREGEISIAKRIEEGIRDVQHAMAYWPGTVQFVLDEYQKYKMAKKSYLTSSLVS
;
A
#
# COMPACT_ATOMS: atom_id res chain seq x y z
N MET A 1 -12.66 20.70 -9.44
CA MET A 1 -11.71 21.73 -8.98
C MET A 1 -10.27 21.20 -8.80
N ASN A 2 -9.88 20.02 -9.33
CA ASN A 2 -8.60 19.37 -9.01
C ASN A 2 -7.42 19.64 -9.98
N ASP A 3 -7.62 20.47 -11.01
CA ASP A 3 -6.67 20.56 -12.14
C ASP A 3 -5.60 21.66 -11.97
N LYS A 4 -5.78 22.58 -11.01
CA LYS A 4 -4.83 23.70 -10.81
C LYS A 4 -3.61 23.33 -9.96
N SER A 5 -3.77 22.46 -8.95
CA SER A 5 -2.67 22.06 -8.07
C SER A 5 -1.61 21.24 -8.79
N VAL A 6 -2.04 20.27 -9.61
CA VAL A 6 -1.13 19.39 -10.38
C VAL A 6 -0.23 20.20 -11.32
N SER A 7 -0.75 21.25 -11.95
CA SER A 7 0.06 22.09 -12.86
C SER A 7 1.12 22.95 -12.16
N GLN A 8 0.88 23.35 -10.90
CA GLN A 8 1.83 24.16 -10.14
C GLN A 8 2.96 23.29 -9.58
N SER A 9 2.62 22.12 -9.05
CA SER A 9 3.58 21.22 -8.43
C SER A 9 4.57 20.62 -9.44
N THR A 10 4.11 20.28 -10.66
CA THR A 10 5.02 19.90 -11.77
C THR A 10 5.97 21.03 -12.17
N SER A 11 5.54 22.29 -12.05
CA SER A 11 6.39 23.44 -12.38
C SER A 11 7.46 23.69 -11.31
N GLN A 12 7.15 23.37 -10.04
CA GLN A 12 8.06 23.56 -8.92
C GLN A 12 9.20 22.53 -8.94
N LEU A 13 8.90 21.25 -9.17
CA LEU A 13 9.93 20.21 -9.33
C LEU A 13 10.80 20.44 -10.57
N ALA A 14 10.21 20.85 -11.70
CA ALA A 14 10.98 21.22 -12.88
C ALA A 14 11.91 22.42 -12.63
N THR A 15 11.45 23.40 -11.83
CA THR A 15 12.28 24.54 -11.41
C THR A 15 13.42 24.10 -10.50
N LEU A 16 13.17 23.15 -9.60
CA LEU A 16 14.19 22.58 -8.71
C LEU A 16 15.31 21.86 -9.48
N ILE A 17 14.94 21.06 -10.48
CA ILE A 17 15.90 20.36 -11.35
C ILE A 17 16.73 21.37 -12.15
N GLN A 18 16.10 22.42 -12.69
CA GLN A 18 16.81 23.49 -13.41
C GLN A 18 17.81 24.21 -12.50
N MET A 19 17.41 24.57 -11.27
CA MET A 19 18.30 25.22 -10.31
C MET A 19 19.47 24.32 -9.89
N GLY A 20 19.22 23.03 -9.65
CA GLY A 20 20.25 22.07 -9.31
C GLY A 20 21.23 21.78 -10.44
N LYS A 21 20.77 21.78 -11.70
CA LYS A 21 21.65 21.72 -12.88
C LYS A 21 22.51 22.97 -13.05
N GLU A 22 21.96 24.17 -12.81
CA GLU A 22 22.72 25.42 -12.94
C GLU A 22 23.78 25.61 -11.86
N GLN A 23 23.48 25.18 -10.63
CA GLN A 23 24.37 25.35 -9.48
C GLN A 23 25.29 24.16 -9.25
N GLY A 24 24.95 22.98 -9.79
CA GLY A 24 25.69 21.73 -9.59
C GLY A 24 25.50 21.10 -8.19
N TYR A 25 24.73 21.75 -7.33
CA TYR A 25 24.38 21.26 -6.00
C TYR A 25 23.00 21.78 -5.57
N LEU A 26 22.39 21.11 -4.60
CA LEU A 26 21.21 21.60 -3.87
C LEU A 26 21.39 21.38 -2.36
N THR A 27 20.74 22.19 -1.54
CA THR A 27 20.68 21.96 -0.09
C THR A 27 19.38 21.29 0.33
N TYR A 28 19.41 20.54 1.43
CA TYR A 28 18.19 19.95 2.01
C TYR A 28 17.10 20.99 2.31
N ALA A 29 17.49 22.21 2.68
CA ALA A 29 16.55 23.31 2.90
C ALA A 29 15.84 23.74 1.60
N GLU A 30 16.59 23.86 0.50
CA GLU A 30 16.03 24.24 -0.81
C GLU A 30 15.13 23.14 -1.40
N VAL A 31 15.48 21.87 -1.20
CA VAL A 31 14.61 20.74 -1.54
C VAL A 31 13.30 20.85 -0.77
N ASN A 32 13.37 21.02 0.56
CA ASN A 32 12.19 21.07 1.41
C ASN A 32 11.30 22.30 1.17
N ASP A 33 11.88 23.45 0.80
CA ASP A 33 11.13 24.70 0.54
C ASP A 33 10.37 24.70 -0.78
N GLN A 34 10.81 23.89 -1.76
CA GLN A 34 10.20 23.78 -3.09
C GLN A 34 9.34 22.51 -3.25
N LEU A 35 9.38 21.60 -2.28
CA LEU A 35 8.48 20.47 -2.22
C LEU A 35 7.06 20.94 -1.86
N PRO A 36 6.01 20.43 -2.55
CA PRO A 36 4.64 20.79 -2.22
C PRO A 36 4.23 20.26 -0.84
N ASP A 37 3.35 21.00 -0.13
CA ASP A 37 2.83 20.66 1.21
C ASP A 37 2.17 19.26 1.31
N SER A 38 1.92 18.59 0.18
CA SER A 38 1.43 17.22 0.12
C SER A 38 2.49 16.16 0.38
N ILE A 39 3.78 16.51 0.27
CA ILE A 39 4.93 15.62 0.50
C ILE A 39 5.52 15.94 1.88
N THR A 40 4.91 15.38 2.92
CA THR A 40 5.34 15.58 4.32
C THR A 40 6.05 14.36 4.90
N GLU A 41 6.11 13.27 4.15
CA GLU A 41 6.61 11.99 4.63
C GLU A 41 8.12 11.87 4.39
N SER A 42 8.89 11.55 5.44
CA SER A 42 10.35 11.43 5.37
C SER A 42 10.81 10.43 4.30
N ASP A 43 10.13 9.28 4.17
CA ASP A 43 10.44 8.27 3.16
C ASP A 43 10.29 8.81 1.72
N GLN A 44 9.27 9.64 1.48
CA GLN A 44 9.05 10.22 0.16
C GLN A 44 10.10 11.30 -0.16
N ILE A 45 10.54 12.03 0.86
CA ILE A 45 11.63 13.00 0.73
C ILE A 45 12.93 12.27 0.40
N GLU A 46 13.24 11.16 1.10
CA GLU A 46 14.41 10.31 0.81
C GLU A 46 14.38 9.74 -0.62
N ASP A 47 13.22 9.25 -1.09
CA ASP A 47 13.05 8.79 -2.47
C ASP A 47 13.35 9.90 -3.49
N ILE A 48 12.91 11.14 -3.24
CA ILE A 48 13.17 12.30 -4.11
C ILE A 48 14.64 12.71 -4.07
N VAL A 49 15.27 12.72 -2.90
CA VAL A 49 16.71 12.98 -2.73
C VAL A 49 17.54 11.95 -3.51
N GLN A 50 17.17 10.67 -3.45
CA GLN A 50 17.83 9.62 -4.22
C GLN A 50 17.65 9.85 -5.72
N MET A 51 16.44 10.14 -6.19
CA MET A 51 16.16 10.43 -7.61
C MET A 51 16.95 11.64 -8.14
N LEU A 52 17.10 12.72 -7.34
CA LEU A 52 17.89 13.88 -7.72
C LEU A 52 19.40 13.57 -7.79
N THR A 53 19.88 12.70 -6.90
CA THR A 53 21.26 12.22 -6.91
C THR A 53 21.53 11.36 -8.15
N ASP A 54 20.57 10.54 -8.57
CA ASP A 54 20.66 9.72 -9.79
C ASP A 54 20.73 10.58 -11.08
N VAL A 55 20.18 11.81 -11.05
CA VAL A 55 20.28 12.81 -12.13
C VAL A 55 21.63 13.55 -12.13
N GLY A 56 22.48 13.31 -11.12
CA GLY A 56 23.80 13.93 -11.00
C GLY A 56 23.81 15.24 -10.20
N ILE A 57 22.72 15.59 -9.50
CA ILE A 57 22.68 16.76 -8.61
C ILE A 57 23.09 16.32 -7.20
N LYS A 58 24.20 16.85 -6.69
CA LYS A 58 24.69 16.54 -5.34
C LYS A 58 23.90 17.32 -4.29
N ILE A 59 23.40 16.62 -3.26
CA ILE A 59 22.63 17.22 -2.17
C ILE A 59 23.51 17.35 -0.92
N PHE A 60 23.58 18.56 -0.35
CA PHE A 60 24.36 18.87 0.85
C PHE A 60 23.48 19.34 2.01
N GLU A 61 23.91 19.12 3.25
CA GLU A 61 23.23 19.66 4.45
C GLU A 61 23.41 21.18 4.61
N SER A 62 24.51 21.72 4.12
CA SER A 62 24.83 23.15 4.09
C SER A 62 25.52 23.48 2.78
N ALA A 63 25.35 24.72 2.29
CA ALA A 63 26.00 25.18 1.07
C ALA A 63 27.53 24.97 1.16
N PRO A 64 28.12 24.19 0.25
CA PRO A 64 29.57 23.95 0.24
C PRO A 64 30.33 25.22 -0.18
N ASP A 65 31.57 25.36 0.29
CA ASP A 65 32.46 26.44 -0.14
C ASP A 65 32.85 26.25 -1.62
N ALA A 66 33.13 27.35 -2.33
CA ALA A 66 33.39 27.35 -3.77
C ALA A 66 34.56 26.43 -4.22
N ASP A 67 35.48 26.12 -3.30
CA ASP A 67 36.61 25.20 -3.55
C ASP A 67 36.19 23.71 -3.54
N ASP A 68 35.14 23.33 -2.81
CA ASP A 68 34.64 21.93 -2.75
C ASP A 68 33.82 21.54 -3.99
N ILE A 69 33.22 22.53 -4.65
CA ILE A 69 32.43 22.35 -5.89
C ILE A 69 33.37 22.06 -7.07
N LEU A 70 34.53 22.73 -7.12
CA LEU A 70 35.51 22.62 -8.21
C LEU A 70 36.30 21.30 -8.22
N MET A 71 36.44 20.62 -7.08
CA MET A 71 37.15 19.34 -6.96
C MET A 71 36.33 18.13 -7.44
N ASN A 72 35.06 18.34 -7.80
CA ASN A 72 34.05 17.28 -7.89
C ASN A 72 33.24 17.31 -9.20
N ASP A 73 33.71 18.07 -10.20
CA ASP A 73 33.14 18.18 -11.55
C ASP A 73 33.43 16.92 -12.38
N ASP A 74 32.75 15.82 -12.01
CA ASP A 74 32.48 14.72 -12.94
C ASP A 74 31.17 15.05 -13.67
N SER A 75 31.27 15.93 -14.67
CA SER A 75 30.18 16.25 -15.59
C SER A 75 29.87 15.03 -16.47
N SER A 76 29.04 14.11 -15.96
CA SER A 76 28.31 13.15 -16.78
C SER A 76 27.11 13.86 -17.40
N ASP A 77 27.33 14.43 -18.58
CA ASP A 77 26.34 15.04 -19.45
C ASP A 77 25.41 13.97 -20.06
N ASP A 78 24.57 13.35 -19.23
CA ASP A 78 23.59 12.34 -19.65
C ASP A 78 22.17 12.91 -19.56
N ASP A 79 21.87 13.85 -20.48
CA ASP A 79 20.54 14.47 -20.63
C ASP A 79 19.41 13.44 -20.77
N MET A 80 19.71 12.20 -21.18
CA MET A 80 18.73 11.10 -21.25
C MET A 80 18.26 10.62 -19.86
N ALA A 81 19.12 10.68 -18.83
CA ALA A 81 18.77 10.29 -17.47
C ALA A 81 17.85 11.32 -16.78
N ALA A 82 17.99 12.61 -17.15
CA ALA A 82 17.21 13.70 -16.59
C ALA A 82 15.73 13.64 -17.02
N ASP A 83 15.45 13.32 -18.28
CA ASP A 83 14.08 13.18 -18.79
C ASP A 83 13.36 11.97 -18.19
N GLU A 84 14.08 10.86 -17.97
CA GLU A 84 13.54 9.65 -17.34
C GLU A 84 13.24 9.89 -15.84
N ALA A 85 14.14 10.55 -15.12
CA ALA A 85 13.93 10.91 -13.73
C ALA A 85 12.82 11.95 -13.53
N ALA A 86 12.69 12.94 -14.43
CA ALA A 86 11.58 13.88 -14.41
C ALA A 86 10.22 13.17 -14.61
N ALA A 87 10.17 12.16 -15.48
CA ALA A 87 8.98 11.35 -15.69
C ALA A 87 8.64 10.48 -14.46
N VAL A 88 9.65 9.91 -13.79
CA VAL A 88 9.46 9.12 -12.57
C VAL A 88 9.05 10.00 -11.38
N LEU A 89 9.66 11.16 -11.20
CA LEU A 89 9.28 12.14 -10.16
C LEU A 89 7.85 12.64 -10.36
N ALA A 90 7.44 12.91 -11.61
CA ALA A 90 6.05 13.24 -11.92
C ALA A 90 5.09 12.08 -11.60
N SER A 91 5.52 10.82 -11.73
CA SER A 91 4.71 9.67 -11.36
C SER A 91 4.54 9.51 -9.84
N VAL A 92 5.58 9.85 -9.06
CA VAL A 92 5.53 9.87 -7.59
C VAL A 92 4.56 10.95 -7.08
N GLU A 93 4.44 12.06 -7.82
CA GLU A 93 3.49 13.13 -7.52
C GLU A 93 2.03 12.73 -7.82
N THR A 94 1.78 11.91 -8.85
CA THR A 94 0.42 11.46 -9.19
C THR A 94 -0.20 10.48 -8.19
N GLU A 95 0.60 9.84 -7.32
CA GLU A 95 0.11 9.03 -6.20
C GLU A 95 0.64 9.56 -4.84
N PRO A 96 0.09 10.69 -4.34
CA PRO A 96 0.39 11.12 -2.99
C PRO A 96 -0.10 10.04 -2.01
N GLY A 97 0.84 9.35 -1.35
CA GLY A 97 0.57 8.23 -0.44
C GLY A 97 1.07 6.86 -0.91
N ARG A 98 1.94 6.82 -1.94
CA ARG A 98 2.77 5.63 -2.23
C ARG A 98 3.72 5.42 -1.05
N THR A 99 3.39 4.46 -0.19
CA THR A 99 4.23 4.03 0.93
C THR A 99 4.71 2.61 0.66
N THR A 100 5.97 2.35 0.95
CA THR A 100 6.56 1.01 0.89
C THR A 100 6.37 0.24 2.20
N ASP A 101 5.82 0.88 3.25
CA ASP A 101 5.54 0.25 4.53
C ASP A 101 4.29 -0.65 4.46
N PRO A 102 4.42 -1.99 4.66
CA PRO A 102 3.30 -2.92 4.65
C PRO A 102 2.23 -2.60 5.69
N VAL A 103 2.61 -2.06 6.85
CA VAL A 103 1.67 -1.72 7.92
C VAL A 103 0.81 -0.54 7.49
N ARG A 104 1.44 0.48 6.91
CA ARG A 104 0.76 1.66 6.42
C ARG A 104 -0.14 1.35 5.22
N MET A 105 0.31 0.45 4.33
CA MET A 105 -0.52 -0.09 3.25
C MET A 105 -1.79 -0.77 3.80
N TYR A 106 -1.65 -1.60 4.84
CA TYR A 106 -2.79 -2.24 5.48
C TYR A 106 -3.75 -1.23 6.14
N MET A 107 -3.23 -0.26 6.89
CA MET A 107 -4.08 0.75 7.56
C MET A 107 -4.83 1.62 6.56
N ARG A 108 -4.18 1.98 5.43
CA ARG A 108 -4.83 2.70 4.34
C ARG A 108 -5.99 1.88 3.77
N GLU A 109 -5.74 0.63 3.42
CA GLU A 109 -6.75 -0.26 2.85
C GLU A 109 -7.90 -0.53 3.83
N MET A 110 -7.58 -0.83 5.10
CA MET A 110 -8.56 -1.05 6.15
C MET A 110 -9.42 0.19 6.42
N GLY A 111 -8.85 1.39 6.28
CA GLY A 111 -9.55 2.66 6.47
C GLY A 111 -10.46 3.09 5.30
N THR A 112 -10.38 2.41 4.14
CA THR A 112 -11.30 2.69 3.01
C THR A 112 -12.73 2.19 3.27
N VAL A 113 -12.89 1.25 4.19
CA VAL A 113 -14.18 0.63 4.50
C VAL A 113 -14.78 1.30 5.73
N ASP A 114 -15.96 1.87 5.57
CA ASP A 114 -16.69 2.50 6.68
C ASP A 114 -17.06 1.51 7.78
N LEU A 115 -17.10 1.99 9.02
CA LEU A 115 -17.55 1.21 10.16
C LEU A 115 -19.03 0.85 10.03
N LEU A 116 -19.37 -0.38 10.42
CA LEU A 116 -20.75 -0.85 10.40
C LEU A 116 -21.57 -0.17 11.51
N THR A 117 -22.80 0.21 11.17
CA THR A 117 -23.82 0.54 12.18
C THR A 117 -24.42 -0.75 12.73
N ARG A 118 -25.02 -0.68 13.92
CA ARG A 118 -25.71 -1.83 14.53
C ARG A 118 -26.77 -2.44 13.59
N GLU A 119 -27.49 -1.62 12.83
CA GLU A 119 -28.46 -2.11 11.84
C GLU A 119 -27.79 -2.81 10.66
N GLY A 120 -26.64 -2.28 10.20
CA GLY A 120 -25.79 -2.89 9.19
C GLY A 120 -25.31 -4.28 9.61
N GLU A 121 -24.82 -4.42 10.84
CA GLU A 121 -24.39 -5.72 11.40
C GLU A 121 -25.54 -6.75 11.42
N ILE A 122 -26.73 -6.34 11.85
CA ILE A 122 -27.92 -7.20 11.88
C ILE A 122 -28.30 -7.64 10.45
N SER A 123 -28.21 -6.73 9.48
CA SER A 123 -28.53 -7.05 8.07
C SER A 123 -27.57 -8.09 7.50
N ILE A 124 -26.28 -7.99 7.82
CA ILE A 124 -25.26 -8.94 7.39
C ILE A 124 -25.50 -10.30 8.05
N ALA A 125 -25.80 -10.31 9.36
CA ALA A 125 -26.09 -11.54 10.09
C ALA A 125 -27.29 -12.28 9.48
N LYS A 126 -28.38 -11.56 9.17
CA LYS A 126 -29.57 -12.15 8.52
C LYS A 126 -29.24 -12.74 7.15
N ARG A 127 -28.46 -12.03 6.32
CA ARG A 127 -28.04 -12.52 5.00
C ARG A 127 -27.19 -13.78 5.10
N ILE A 128 -26.30 -13.86 6.10
CA ILE A 128 -25.51 -15.07 6.36
C ILE A 128 -26.42 -16.23 6.77
N GLU A 129 -27.38 -15.99 7.67
CA GLU A 129 -28.32 -17.03 8.12
C GLU A 129 -29.20 -17.55 6.98
N GLU A 130 -29.70 -16.66 6.12
CA GLU A 130 -30.45 -17.02 4.92
C GLU A 130 -29.59 -17.85 3.94
N GLY A 131 -28.36 -17.42 3.67
CA GLY A 131 -27.44 -18.19 2.81
C GLY A 131 -27.12 -19.59 3.36
N ILE A 132 -26.94 -19.72 4.67
CA ILE A 132 -26.76 -21.04 5.31
C ILE A 132 -28.02 -21.89 5.14
N ARG A 133 -29.21 -21.30 5.33
CA ARG A 133 -30.49 -22.01 5.17
C ARG A 133 -30.68 -22.49 3.72
N ASP A 134 -30.32 -21.67 2.74
CA ASP A 134 -30.40 -22.02 1.32
C ASP A 134 -29.46 -23.19 0.98
N VAL A 135 -28.23 -23.15 1.48
CA VAL A 135 -27.26 -24.25 1.30
C VAL A 135 -27.78 -25.52 1.96
N GLN A 136 -28.30 -25.45 3.19
CA GLN A 136 -28.90 -26.60 3.87
C GLN A 136 -30.08 -27.16 3.08
N HIS A 137 -30.93 -26.30 2.52
CA HIS A 137 -32.06 -26.70 1.71
C HIS A 137 -31.57 -27.45 0.46
N ALA A 138 -30.63 -26.88 -0.29
CA ALA A 138 -30.04 -27.52 -1.46
C ALA A 138 -29.39 -28.88 -1.13
N MET A 139 -28.64 -28.96 -0.03
CA MET A 139 -28.03 -30.20 0.45
C MET A 139 -29.06 -31.28 0.78
N ALA A 140 -30.24 -30.91 1.29
CA ALA A 140 -31.30 -31.86 1.63
C ALA A 140 -31.94 -32.52 0.39
N TYR A 141 -32.03 -31.80 -0.74
CA TYR A 141 -32.52 -32.37 -2.01
C TYR A 141 -31.46 -33.12 -2.80
N TRP A 142 -30.18 -32.91 -2.48
CA TRP A 142 -29.12 -33.64 -3.13
C TRP A 142 -29.17 -35.13 -2.77
N PRO A 143 -29.24 -36.04 -3.77
CA PRO A 143 -29.36 -37.47 -3.50
C PRO A 143 -28.13 -38.00 -2.78
N GLY A 144 -28.35 -38.78 -1.73
CA GLY A 144 -27.28 -39.43 -0.94
C GLY A 144 -26.80 -38.62 0.27
N THR A 145 -27.03 -37.31 0.34
CA THR A 145 -26.62 -36.49 1.52
C THR A 145 -27.31 -36.95 2.80
N VAL A 146 -28.63 -37.12 2.76
CA VAL A 146 -29.40 -37.59 3.93
C VAL A 146 -28.96 -38.99 4.34
N GLN A 147 -28.75 -39.88 3.37
CA GLN A 147 -28.29 -41.25 3.64
C GLN A 147 -26.92 -41.24 4.31
N PHE A 148 -25.99 -40.44 3.81
CA PHE A 148 -24.65 -40.28 4.38
C PHE A 148 -24.70 -39.85 5.86
N VAL A 149 -25.54 -38.86 6.19
CA VAL A 149 -25.72 -38.39 7.57
C VAL A 149 -26.32 -39.49 8.46
N LEU A 150 -27.29 -40.24 7.95
CA LEU A 150 -27.88 -41.37 8.68
C LEU A 150 -26.87 -42.49 8.94
N ASP A 151 -26.03 -42.81 7.95
CA ASP A 151 -25.00 -43.84 8.06
C ASP A 151 -23.95 -43.44 9.11
N GLU A 152 -23.49 -42.18 9.12
CA GLU A 152 -22.59 -41.66 10.15
C GLU A 152 -23.22 -41.70 11.55
N TYR A 153 -24.50 -41.34 11.67
CA TYR A 153 -25.21 -41.45 12.95
C TYR A 153 -25.30 -42.91 13.43
N GLN A 154 -25.54 -43.86 12.53
CA GLN A 154 -25.57 -45.28 12.85
C GLN A 154 -24.20 -45.79 13.32
N LYS A 155 -23.11 -45.41 12.63
CA LYS A 155 -21.75 -45.74 13.06
C LYS A 155 -21.46 -45.23 14.47
N TYR A 156 -21.81 -43.97 14.76
CA TYR A 156 -21.67 -43.40 16.10
C TYR A 156 -22.45 -44.19 17.16
N LYS A 157 -23.71 -44.55 16.87
CA LYS A 157 -24.55 -45.31 17.80
C LYS A 157 -23.98 -46.70 18.08
N MET A 158 -23.46 -47.39 17.06
CA MET A 158 -22.80 -48.68 17.21
C MET A 158 -21.52 -48.56 18.05
N ALA A 159 -20.68 -47.56 17.78
CA ALA A 159 -19.47 -47.29 18.55
C ALA A 159 -19.81 -47.04 20.03
N LYS A 160 -20.76 -46.15 20.32
CA LYS A 160 -21.20 -45.83 21.70
C LYS A 160 -21.74 -47.06 22.43
N LYS A 161 -22.51 -47.91 21.75
CA LYS A 161 -23.01 -49.17 22.33
C LYS A 161 -21.87 -50.11 22.69
N SER A 162 -20.85 -50.22 21.84
CA SER A 162 -19.65 -51.02 22.09
C SER A 162 -18.86 -50.54 23.31
N TYR A 163 -18.69 -49.22 23.47
CA TYR A 163 -18.03 -48.64 24.65
C TYR A 163 -18.80 -48.91 25.95
N LEU A 164 -20.14 -48.77 25.93
CA LEU A 164 -20.98 -49.06 27.10
C LEU A 164 -20.95 -50.54 27.51
N THR A 165 -20.93 -51.46 26.54
CA THR A 165 -20.81 -52.90 26.83
C THR A 165 -19.43 -53.27 27.36
N SER A 166 -18.37 -52.61 26.88
CA SER A 166 -17.00 -52.80 27.40
C SER A 166 -16.84 -52.29 28.82
N SER A 167 -17.52 -51.20 29.19
CA SER A 167 -17.47 -50.61 30.54
C SER A 167 -18.30 -51.37 31.58
N LEU A 168 -19.30 -52.16 31.17
CA LEU A 168 -20.15 -52.96 32.08
C LEU A 168 -19.63 -54.37 32.33
N VAL A 169 -18.62 -54.81 31.57
CA VAL A 169 -18.00 -56.14 31.65
C VAL A 169 -16.63 -56.09 32.37
N SER A 170 -16.18 -54.89 32.78
CA SER A 170 -15.09 -54.66 33.73
C SER A 170 -15.64 -54.43 35.14
#